data_AF-A0A828XTA4-F1
#
_entry.id   AF-A0A828XTA4-F1
#
_cell.length_a   1.000
_cell.length_b   1.000
_cell.length_c   1.000
_cell.angle_alpha   90.00
_cell.angle_beta   90.00
_cell.angle_gamma   90.00
#
_symmetry.space_group_name_H-M   'P 1'
#
loop_
_entity.id
_entity.type
_entity.pdbx_description
1 polymer ?
#
loop_
_entity_poly.entity_id
_entity_poly.type
_entity_poly.pdbx_seq_one_letter_code
_entity_poly.pdbx_strand_id
1 'polypeptide(L)'
;MKKLKFVILLFCLVVLFSCSPKEEQFTEGVKYLGGSDKKAEDQFKAIGLNPREIAKEQLLKDLLELKEGIEKKRAHTIVYLSNSRISESIQRAYNIPSKYDAMDAWVKSFETGKAWCEYDLLFKDKIVSYEIEPMEANNRDVIDGVASKDIRYRVYLRKAGQAGKLTFENSHVLVFVGLMNRKGEFGGFSIDAFANHCPILSPEEEERAKEFESSHPDESR
;
A
#
# COMPACT_ATOMS: atom_id res chain seq x y z
N MET A 1 20.36 46.18 24.06
CA MET A 1 19.33 45.83 23.04
C MET A 1 19.83 45.05 21.81
N LYS A 2 21.14 44.87 21.57
CA LYS A 2 21.63 44.09 20.39
C LYS A 2 21.69 42.57 20.60
N LYS A 3 21.93 42.09 21.84
CA LYS A 3 22.03 40.65 22.15
C LYS A 3 20.68 39.92 22.19
N LEU A 4 19.60 40.60 22.54
CA LEU A 4 18.26 40.00 22.61
C LEU A 4 17.65 39.72 21.22
N LYS A 5 18.00 40.53 20.21
CA LYS A 5 17.58 40.33 18.82
C LYS A 5 18.23 39.10 18.16
N PHE A 6 19.44 38.73 18.58
CA PHE A 6 20.18 37.60 18.00
C PHE A 6 19.67 36.23 18.49
N VAL A 7 19.20 36.16 19.75
CA VAL A 7 18.65 34.93 20.33
C VAL A 7 17.27 34.61 19.74
N ILE A 8 16.45 35.63 19.47
CA ILE A 8 15.14 35.45 18.79
C ILE A 8 15.33 35.01 17.34
N LEU A 9 16.36 35.54 16.65
CA LEU A 9 16.65 35.14 15.26
C LEU A 9 17.12 33.68 15.16
N LEU A 10 17.90 33.19 16.15
CA LEU A 10 18.28 31.77 16.22
C LEU A 10 17.10 30.88 16.58
N PHE A 11 16.20 31.31 17.48
CA PHE A 11 15.03 30.53 17.85
C PHE A 11 14.01 30.42 16.70
N CYS A 12 13.87 31.47 15.87
CA CYS A 12 13.06 31.40 14.64
C CYS A 12 13.68 30.52 13.55
N LEU A 13 15.01 30.36 13.50
CA LEU A 13 15.69 29.49 12.54
C LEU A 13 15.66 28.01 12.95
N VAL A 14 15.62 27.71 14.26
CA VAL A 14 15.49 26.32 14.75
C VAL A 14 14.05 25.80 14.64
N VAL A 15 13.04 26.67 14.73
CA VAL A 15 11.62 26.27 14.61
C VAL A 15 11.17 26.07 13.15
N LEU A 16 11.94 26.52 12.15
CA LEU A 16 11.65 26.22 10.73
C LEU A 16 12.05 24.79 10.30
N PHE A 17 12.66 24.00 11.19
CA PHE A 17 12.99 22.58 10.95
C PHE A 17 11.96 21.59 11.47
N SER A 18 10.78 22.03 11.91
CA SER A 18 9.60 21.16 11.90
C SER A 18 8.95 21.22 10.51
N CYS A 19 9.62 20.66 9.50
CA CYS A 19 8.97 20.40 8.21
C CYS A 19 7.77 19.47 8.49
N SER A 20 6.58 20.04 8.56
CA SER A 20 5.33 19.31 8.34
C SER A 20 5.49 18.50 7.05
N PRO A 21 4.80 17.35 6.92
CA PRO A 21 4.88 16.57 5.71
C PRO A 21 4.67 17.47 4.50
N LYS A 22 5.62 17.47 3.57
CA LYS A 22 5.54 18.25 2.34
C LYS A 22 4.61 17.48 1.42
N GLU A 23 3.32 17.76 1.57
CA GLU A 23 2.32 17.26 0.64
C GLU A 23 2.62 17.80 -0.76
N GLU A 24 2.75 16.90 -1.72
CA GLU A 24 2.95 17.22 -3.13
C GLU A 24 1.82 16.60 -3.96
N GLN A 25 1.15 17.41 -4.79
CA GLN A 25 0.22 16.88 -5.77
C GLN A 25 0.99 16.35 -6.97
N PHE A 26 0.88 15.05 -7.26
CA PHE A 26 1.49 14.45 -8.46
C PHE A 26 0.62 14.65 -9.70
N THR A 27 -0.68 14.42 -9.58
CA THR A 27 -1.71 14.63 -10.60
C THR A 27 -3.08 14.73 -9.93
N GLU A 28 -4.16 15.03 -10.65
CA GLU A 28 -5.50 15.17 -10.07
C GLU A 28 -5.88 13.97 -9.18
N GLY A 29 -6.20 14.26 -7.91
CA GLY A 29 -6.60 13.25 -6.95
C GLY A 29 -5.48 12.33 -6.46
N VAL A 30 -4.21 12.53 -6.83
CA VAL A 30 -3.07 11.74 -6.32
C VAL A 30 -2.02 12.64 -5.67
N LYS A 31 -1.72 12.37 -4.41
CA LYS A 31 -0.79 13.14 -3.57
C LYS A 31 0.31 12.26 -3.01
N TYR A 32 1.47 12.85 -2.77
CA TYR A 32 2.58 12.25 -2.04
C TYR A 32 2.77 12.96 -0.70
N LEU A 33 2.89 12.20 0.37
CA LEU A 33 3.01 12.67 1.75
C LEU A 33 4.49 12.65 2.18
N GLY A 34 5.32 13.52 1.61
CA GLY A 34 6.75 13.55 1.94
C GLY A 34 6.99 13.92 3.41
N GLY A 35 7.84 13.20 4.12
CA GLY A 35 8.15 13.42 5.53
C GLY A 35 7.09 12.94 6.52
N SER A 36 6.04 12.23 6.07
CA SER A 36 5.02 11.66 6.96
C SER A 36 5.54 10.44 7.74
N ASP A 37 6.43 9.65 7.15
CA ASP A 37 7.17 8.57 7.82
C ASP A 37 8.68 8.74 7.61
N LYS A 38 9.32 9.45 8.55
CA LYS A 38 10.78 9.71 8.51
C LYS A 38 11.60 8.42 8.56
N LYS A 39 11.13 7.41 9.30
CA LYS A 39 11.83 6.14 9.43
C LYS A 39 11.87 5.43 8.09
N ALA A 40 10.72 5.36 7.40
CA ALA A 40 10.64 4.82 6.06
C ALA A 40 11.55 5.59 5.10
N GLU A 41 11.49 6.92 5.06
CA GLU A 41 12.33 7.71 4.16
C GLU A 41 13.83 7.51 4.41
N ASP A 42 14.24 7.34 5.67
CA ASP A 42 15.64 7.06 6.00
C ASP A 42 16.06 5.65 5.55
N GLN A 43 15.16 4.66 5.54
CA GLN A 43 15.43 3.36 4.94
C GLN A 43 15.67 3.45 3.43
N PHE A 44 14.83 4.20 2.70
CA PHE A 44 15.04 4.44 1.27
C PHE A 44 16.40 5.10 1.02
N LYS A 45 16.74 6.15 1.77
CA LYS A 45 18.03 6.85 1.65
C LYS A 45 19.20 5.92 1.94
N ALA A 46 19.09 5.06 2.96
CA ALA A 46 20.13 4.13 3.37
C ALA A 46 20.50 3.13 2.26
N ILE A 47 19.56 2.82 1.36
CA ILE A 47 19.80 1.95 0.20
C ILE A 47 19.93 2.74 -1.13
N GLY A 48 20.16 4.05 -1.04
CA GLY A 48 20.44 4.93 -2.18
C GLY A 48 19.24 5.27 -3.05
N LEU A 49 18.02 5.19 -2.50
CA LEU A 49 16.78 5.46 -3.22
C LEU A 49 16.10 6.76 -2.76
N ASN A 50 15.33 7.35 -3.68
CA ASN A 50 14.45 8.48 -3.38
C ASN A 50 12.98 8.02 -3.42
N PRO A 51 12.27 7.99 -2.27
CA PRO A 51 10.90 7.49 -2.22
C PRO A 51 9.92 8.33 -3.03
N ARG A 52 10.14 9.65 -3.15
CA ARG A 52 9.28 10.53 -3.93
C ARG A 52 9.41 10.25 -5.42
N GLU A 53 10.64 10.13 -5.94
CA GLU A 53 10.85 9.86 -7.36
C GLU A 53 10.31 8.49 -7.76
N ILE A 54 10.53 7.46 -6.95
CA ILE A 54 9.98 6.12 -7.21
C ILE A 54 8.45 6.16 -7.22
N ALA A 55 7.83 6.86 -6.24
CA ALA A 55 6.39 7.00 -6.20
C ALA A 55 5.84 7.69 -7.46
N LYS A 56 6.53 8.73 -7.94
CA LYS A 56 6.11 9.52 -9.10
C LYS A 56 6.34 8.82 -10.44
N GLU A 57 7.47 8.15 -10.61
CA GLU A 57 7.89 7.59 -11.90
C GLU A 57 7.47 6.13 -12.11
N GLN A 58 7.29 5.39 -11.00
CA GLN A 58 6.98 3.96 -11.01
C GLN A 58 5.56 3.71 -10.49
N LEU A 59 5.31 3.91 -9.19
CA LEU A 59 4.02 3.59 -8.56
C LEU A 59 2.83 4.34 -9.17
N LEU A 60 3.03 5.59 -9.60
CA LEU A 60 1.95 6.42 -10.14
C LEU A 60 1.26 5.76 -11.34
N LYS A 61 1.97 4.97 -12.16
CA LYS A 61 1.42 4.28 -13.32
C LYS A 61 0.36 3.26 -12.90
N ASP A 62 0.75 2.37 -11.98
CA ASP A 62 -0.12 1.31 -11.45
C ASP A 62 -1.28 1.92 -10.64
N LEU A 63 -1.03 3.02 -9.94
CA LEU A 63 -2.06 3.73 -9.18
C LEU A 63 -3.11 4.43 -10.07
N LEU A 64 -2.69 4.97 -11.22
CA LEU A 64 -3.62 5.54 -12.19
C LEU A 64 -4.47 4.46 -12.86
N GLU A 65 -3.88 3.29 -13.16
CA GLU A 65 -4.63 2.14 -13.64
C GLU A 65 -5.65 1.66 -12.61
N LEU A 66 -5.25 1.56 -11.32
CA LEU A 66 -6.16 1.26 -10.23
C LEU A 66 -7.31 2.27 -10.15
N LYS A 67 -7.00 3.57 -10.20
CA LYS A 67 -7.99 4.65 -10.14
C LYS A 67 -9.02 4.52 -11.27
N GLU A 68 -8.57 4.30 -12.50
CA GLU A 68 -9.47 4.06 -13.65
C GLU A 68 -10.30 2.79 -13.43
N GLY A 69 -9.68 1.72 -12.93
CA GLY A 69 -10.35 0.46 -12.60
C GLY A 69 -11.48 0.63 -11.58
N ILE A 70 -11.24 1.42 -10.53
CA ILE A 70 -12.25 1.77 -9.51
C ILE A 70 -13.39 2.58 -10.13
N GLU A 71 -13.07 3.64 -10.88
CA GLU A 71 -14.07 4.52 -11.50
C GLU A 71 -14.97 3.77 -12.51
N LYS A 72 -14.38 2.84 -13.27
CA LYS A 72 -15.08 2.02 -14.25
C LYS A 72 -15.63 0.71 -13.66
N LYS A 73 -15.51 0.50 -12.35
CA LYS A 73 -15.94 -0.72 -11.63
C LYS A 73 -15.42 -2.02 -12.27
N ARG A 74 -14.15 -2.02 -12.66
CA ARG A 74 -13.48 -3.15 -13.33
C ARG A 74 -12.78 -4.04 -12.29
N ALA A 75 -13.49 -5.05 -11.81
CA ALA A 75 -12.96 -6.05 -10.87
C ALA A 75 -11.65 -6.70 -11.36
N HIS A 76 -11.57 -7.00 -12.65
CA HIS A 76 -10.36 -7.59 -13.25
C HIS A 76 -9.11 -6.71 -13.06
N THR A 77 -9.24 -5.38 -13.10
CA THR A 77 -8.10 -4.48 -12.87
C THR A 77 -7.58 -4.60 -11.44
N ILE A 78 -8.47 -4.70 -10.44
CA ILE A 78 -8.08 -4.90 -9.04
C ILE A 78 -7.29 -6.20 -8.89
N VAL A 79 -7.85 -7.30 -9.40
CA VAL A 79 -7.24 -8.63 -9.29
C VAL A 79 -5.92 -8.71 -10.07
N TYR A 80 -5.83 -8.08 -11.24
CA TYR A 80 -4.61 -8.01 -12.05
C TYR A 80 -3.49 -7.21 -11.36
N LEU A 81 -3.82 -6.09 -10.74
CA LEU A 81 -2.85 -5.26 -10.01
C LEU A 81 -2.48 -5.86 -8.64
N SER A 82 -3.20 -6.87 -8.17
CA SER A 82 -2.90 -7.55 -6.92
C SER A 82 -1.72 -8.52 -7.05
N ASN A 83 -0.93 -8.60 -5.98
CA ASN A 83 0.15 -9.55 -5.87
C ASN A 83 -0.38 -10.99 -5.94
N SER A 84 0.33 -11.89 -6.62
CA SER A 84 -0.11 -13.28 -6.78
C SER A 84 -0.25 -14.03 -5.44
N ARG A 85 0.39 -13.56 -4.37
CA ARG A 85 0.21 -14.11 -3.03
C ARG A 85 -1.24 -14.03 -2.54
N ILE A 86 -2.00 -13.01 -2.97
CA ILE A 86 -3.41 -12.89 -2.60
C ILE A 86 -4.23 -13.99 -3.28
N SER A 87 -4.04 -14.21 -4.59
CA SER A 87 -4.75 -15.28 -5.29
C SER A 87 -4.29 -16.67 -4.83
N GLU A 88 -3.03 -16.84 -4.47
CA GLU A 88 -2.52 -18.08 -3.86
C GLU A 88 -3.12 -18.31 -2.46
N SER A 89 -3.34 -17.26 -1.67
CA SER A 89 -4.04 -17.35 -0.38
C SER A 89 -5.49 -17.79 -0.57
N ILE A 90 -6.22 -17.12 -1.47
CA ILE A 90 -7.58 -17.49 -1.85
C ILE A 90 -7.65 -18.93 -2.37
N GLN A 91 -6.70 -19.31 -3.21
CA GLN A 91 -6.59 -20.67 -3.74
C GLN A 91 -6.55 -21.69 -2.60
N ARG A 92 -5.71 -21.48 -1.60
CA ARG A 92 -5.58 -22.40 -0.45
C ARG A 92 -6.81 -22.37 0.45
N ALA A 93 -7.34 -21.18 0.76
CA ALA A 93 -8.50 -21.02 1.63
C ALA A 93 -9.76 -21.71 1.09
N TYR A 94 -9.95 -21.68 -0.24
CA TYR A 94 -11.13 -22.24 -0.90
C TYR A 94 -10.84 -23.53 -1.69
N ASN A 95 -9.64 -24.11 -1.54
CA ASN A 95 -9.19 -25.32 -2.23
C ASN A 95 -9.42 -25.29 -3.77
N ILE A 96 -9.06 -24.16 -4.39
CA ILE A 96 -9.22 -23.93 -5.83
C ILE A 96 -8.04 -24.59 -6.58
N PRO A 97 -8.22 -25.17 -7.79
CA PRO A 97 -7.17 -25.96 -8.44
C PRO A 97 -5.87 -25.21 -8.74
N SER A 98 -5.96 -23.93 -9.09
CA SER A 98 -4.80 -23.10 -9.39
C SER A 98 -4.99 -21.64 -8.95
N LYS A 99 -3.90 -20.90 -8.84
CA LYS A 99 -3.97 -19.45 -8.57
C LYS A 99 -4.68 -18.67 -9.68
N TYR A 100 -4.65 -19.16 -10.92
CA TYR A 100 -5.33 -18.51 -12.04
C TYR A 100 -6.84 -18.72 -11.94
N ASP A 101 -7.27 -19.94 -11.62
CA ASP A 101 -8.69 -20.21 -11.32
C ASP A 101 -9.16 -19.41 -10.10
N ALA A 102 -8.29 -19.21 -9.11
CA ALA A 102 -8.59 -18.37 -7.94
C ALA A 102 -8.72 -16.89 -8.32
N MET A 103 -7.93 -16.38 -9.27
CA MET A 103 -8.09 -15.03 -9.81
C MET A 103 -9.44 -14.87 -10.52
N ASP A 104 -9.81 -15.82 -11.38
CA ASP A 104 -11.11 -15.78 -12.09
C ASP A 104 -12.30 -15.86 -11.12
N ALA A 105 -12.21 -16.74 -10.11
CA ALA A 105 -13.22 -16.83 -9.06
C ALA A 105 -13.29 -15.54 -8.23
N TRP A 106 -12.14 -14.92 -7.95
CA TRP A 106 -12.08 -13.65 -7.23
C TRP A 106 -12.73 -12.54 -8.04
N VAL A 107 -12.46 -12.43 -9.35
CA VAL A 107 -13.15 -11.47 -10.24
C VAL A 107 -14.67 -11.68 -10.20
N LYS A 108 -15.14 -12.93 -10.31
CA LYS A 108 -16.57 -13.26 -10.21
C LYS A 108 -17.19 -12.90 -8.86
N SER A 109 -16.43 -12.97 -7.76
CA SER A 109 -16.95 -12.64 -6.43
C SER A 109 -17.50 -11.21 -6.33
N PHE A 110 -16.98 -10.28 -7.14
CA PHE A 110 -17.47 -8.89 -7.19
C PHE A 110 -18.91 -8.78 -7.72
N GLU A 111 -19.36 -9.73 -8.55
CA GLU A 111 -20.73 -9.74 -9.11
C GLU A 111 -21.79 -9.97 -8.02
N THR A 112 -21.41 -10.63 -6.92
CA THR A 112 -22.30 -10.93 -5.79
C THR A 112 -22.43 -9.76 -4.82
N GLY A 113 -21.66 -8.68 -5.00
CA GLY A 113 -21.64 -7.52 -4.12
C GLY A 113 -20.90 -7.72 -2.79
N LYS A 114 -20.23 -8.88 -2.62
CA LYS A 114 -19.33 -9.18 -1.50
C LYS A 114 -18.09 -9.89 -2.04
N ALA A 115 -17.11 -9.11 -2.46
CA ALA A 115 -15.87 -9.66 -2.99
C ALA A 115 -15.03 -10.25 -1.85
N TRP A 116 -14.19 -11.22 -2.19
CA TRP A 116 -13.20 -11.71 -1.24
C TRP A 116 -12.25 -10.59 -0.82
N CYS A 117 -11.84 -10.64 0.45
CA CYS A 117 -11.04 -9.61 1.09
C CYS A 117 -11.65 -8.19 1.03
N GLU A 118 -12.98 -8.10 0.94
CA GLU A 118 -13.77 -6.85 0.96
C GLU A 118 -13.34 -5.80 -0.08
N TYR A 119 -12.66 -6.23 -1.16
CA TYR A 119 -12.23 -5.32 -2.22
C TYR A 119 -13.39 -4.63 -2.95
N ASP A 120 -14.63 -5.14 -2.80
CA ASP A 120 -15.84 -4.47 -3.29
C ASP A 120 -16.09 -3.12 -2.61
N LEU A 121 -15.53 -2.87 -1.42
CA LEU A 121 -15.57 -1.57 -0.75
C LEU A 121 -14.95 -0.47 -1.62
N LEU A 122 -13.95 -0.80 -2.44
CA LEU A 122 -13.32 0.13 -3.38
C LEU A 122 -14.31 0.64 -4.44
N PHE A 123 -15.36 -0.13 -4.76
CA PHE A 123 -16.40 0.26 -5.73
C PHE A 123 -17.65 0.84 -5.08
N LYS A 124 -17.93 0.46 -3.82
CA LYS A 124 -19.07 0.97 -3.05
C LYS A 124 -18.83 2.41 -2.60
N ASP A 125 -17.61 2.70 -2.15
CA ASP A 125 -17.25 4.03 -1.71
C ASP A 125 -16.79 4.92 -2.87
N LYS A 126 -17.24 6.18 -2.87
CA LYS A 126 -16.73 7.17 -3.82
C LYS A 126 -15.34 7.63 -3.39
N ILE A 127 -14.30 7.07 -3.98
CA ILE A 127 -12.91 7.47 -3.74
C ILE A 127 -12.59 8.76 -4.50
N VAL A 128 -12.05 9.76 -3.81
CA VAL A 128 -11.78 11.10 -4.37
C VAL A 128 -10.31 11.51 -4.31
N SER A 129 -9.49 10.84 -3.49
CA SER A 129 -8.05 11.11 -3.41
C SER A 129 -7.29 9.85 -3.03
N TYR A 130 -6.05 9.75 -3.51
CA TYR A 130 -5.08 8.72 -3.20
C TYR A 130 -3.85 9.41 -2.61
N GLU A 131 -3.52 9.11 -1.36
CA GLU A 131 -2.43 9.75 -0.63
C GLU A 131 -1.32 8.70 -0.38
N ILE A 132 -0.18 8.89 -1.04
CA ILE A 132 0.94 7.95 -1.04
C ILE A 132 1.90 8.31 0.10
N GLU A 133 2.19 7.35 0.96
CA GLU A 133 3.15 7.43 2.06
C GLU A 133 4.23 6.35 1.89
N PRO A 134 5.53 6.71 1.98
CA PRO A 134 6.59 5.70 2.02
C PRO A 134 6.44 4.83 3.28
N MET A 135 6.59 3.51 3.13
CA MET A 135 6.41 2.57 4.25
C MET A 135 7.70 1.84 4.63
N GLU A 136 8.35 1.19 3.67
CA GLU A 136 9.62 0.50 3.92
C GLU A 136 10.43 0.32 2.64
N ALA A 137 11.75 0.21 2.78
CA ALA A 137 12.63 -0.16 1.70
C ALA A 137 13.84 -0.93 2.23
N ASN A 138 14.09 -2.12 1.69
CA ASN A 138 15.13 -3.03 2.18
C ASN A 138 15.92 -3.66 1.03
N ASN A 139 17.18 -3.98 1.30
CA ASN A 139 17.97 -4.85 0.42
C ASN A 139 17.50 -6.31 0.56
N ARG A 140 17.47 -7.03 -0.55
CA ARG A 140 17.11 -8.44 -0.64
C ARG A 140 18.04 -9.17 -1.60
N ASP A 141 18.27 -10.46 -1.39
CA ASP A 141 18.96 -11.36 -2.33
C ASP A 141 20.30 -10.79 -2.83
N VAL A 142 21.22 -10.51 -1.89
CA VAL A 142 22.55 -9.95 -2.17
C VAL A 142 23.40 -11.00 -2.88
N ILE A 143 23.81 -10.69 -4.11
CA ILE A 143 24.74 -11.53 -4.90
C ILE A 143 25.86 -10.63 -5.39
N ASP A 144 27.10 -11.05 -5.15
CA ASP A 144 28.32 -10.31 -5.52
C ASP A 144 28.34 -8.86 -5.01
N GLY A 145 27.81 -8.64 -3.81
CA GLY A 145 27.71 -7.31 -3.18
C GLY A 145 26.60 -6.43 -3.75
N VAL A 146 25.82 -6.90 -4.73
CA VAL A 146 24.70 -6.17 -5.32
C VAL A 146 23.38 -6.77 -4.84
N ALA A 147 22.52 -5.93 -4.26
CA ALA A 147 21.22 -6.35 -3.76
C ALA A 147 20.08 -5.96 -4.72
N SER A 148 19.12 -6.86 -4.87
CA SER A 148 17.77 -6.47 -5.25
C SER A 148 17.15 -5.65 -4.11
N LYS A 149 16.07 -4.91 -4.38
CA LYS A 149 15.41 -4.08 -3.36
C LYS A 149 13.92 -4.39 -3.34
N ASP A 150 13.40 -4.51 -2.12
CA ASP A 150 11.97 -4.64 -1.83
C ASP A 150 11.51 -3.30 -1.25
N ILE A 151 10.46 -2.73 -1.85
CA ILE A 151 10.02 -1.35 -1.61
C ILE A 151 8.51 -1.37 -1.41
N ARG A 152 8.04 -0.71 -0.34
CA ARG A 152 6.61 -0.60 -0.07
C ARG A 152 6.15 0.83 0.17
N TYR A 153 4.92 1.08 -0.26
CA TYR A 153 4.16 2.29 0.02
C TYR A 153 2.80 1.95 0.60
N ARG A 154 2.31 2.78 1.49
CA ARG A 154 0.88 2.84 1.82
C ARG A 154 0.22 3.85 0.92
N VAL A 155 -0.95 3.50 0.41
CA VAL A 155 -1.82 4.41 -0.32
C VAL A 155 -3.13 4.49 0.43
N TYR A 156 -3.37 5.65 1.03
CA TYR A 156 -4.62 5.95 1.73
C TYR A 156 -5.64 6.47 0.71
N LEU A 157 -6.81 5.85 0.67
CA LEU A 157 -7.89 6.19 -0.25
C LEU A 157 -8.94 7.03 0.51
N ARG A 158 -9.04 8.30 0.15
CA ARG A 158 -10.00 9.24 0.72
C ARG A 158 -11.38 9.03 0.13
N LYS A 159 -12.38 8.82 0.99
CA LYS A 159 -13.78 8.77 0.58
C LYS A 159 -14.36 10.18 0.44
N ALA A 160 -15.33 10.35 -0.46
CA ALA A 160 -16.08 11.60 -0.57
C ALA A 160 -16.73 11.96 0.77
N GLY A 161 -16.60 13.21 1.20
CA GLY A 161 -17.11 13.68 2.50
C GLY A 161 -16.20 13.40 3.70
N GLN A 162 -15.10 12.65 3.51
CA GLN A 162 -14.13 12.40 4.57
C GLN A 162 -13.20 13.61 4.78
N ALA A 163 -13.33 14.25 5.94
CA ALA A 163 -12.49 15.38 6.34
C ALA A 163 -11.34 14.93 7.27
N GLY A 164 -10.32 15.78 7.40
CA GLY A 164 -9.18 15.54 8.28
C GLY A 164 -8.11 14.61 7.69
N LYS A 165 -7.10 14.31 8.52
CA LYS A 165 -5.97 13.45 8.17
C LYS A 165 -6.45 12.00 8.04
N LEU A 166 -6.03 11.32 6.97
CA LEU A 166 -6.25 9.88 6.84
C LEU A 166 -5.31 9.13 7.79
N THR A 167 -5.85 8.12 8.44
CA THR A 167 -5.10 7.18 9.27
C THR A 167 -5.42 5.77 8.82
N PHE A 168 -4.62 4.83 9.30
CA PHE A 168 -4.79 3.42 8.98
C PHE A 168 -6.16 2.86 9.41
N GLU A 169 -6.73 3.42 10.48
CA GLU A 169 -7.97 2.97 11.10
C GLU A 169 -9.22 3.62 10.46
N ASN A 170 -9.07 4.79 9.84
CA ASN A 170 -10.21 5.58 9.38
C ASN A 170 -10.36 5.62 7.84
N SER A 171 -9.49 4.95 7.11
CA SER A 171 -9.46 5.00 5.64
C SER A 171 -9.19 3.63 5.04
N HIS A 172 -9.49 3.51 3.75
CA HIS A 172 -9.10 2.34 2.98
C HIS A 172 -7.60 2.46 2.68
N VAL A 173 -6.79 1.50 3.14
CA VAL A 173 -5.34 1.54 2.94
C VAL A 173 -4.89 0.35 2.12
N LEU A 174 -4.34 0.64 0.95
CA LEU A 174 -3.68 -0.36 0.12
C LEU A 174 -2.17 -0.30 0.37
N VAL A 175 -1.55 -1.46 0.57
CA VAL A 175 -0.09 -1.57 0.59
C VAL A 175 0.36 -2.00 -0.79
N PHE A 176 1.19 -1.18 -1.41
CA PHE A 176 1.82 -1.50 -2.68
C PHE A 176 3.25 -1.99 -2.44
N VAL A 177 3.64 -3.06 -3.13
CA VAL A 177 5.00 -3.60 -3.13
C VAL A 177 5.59 -3.52 -4.54
N GLY A 178 6.84 -3.06 -4.62
CA GLY A 178 7.61 -2.97 -5.85
C GLY A 178 8.97 -3.65 -5.66
N LEU A 179 9.37 -4.43 -6.66
CA LEU A 179 10.67 -5.11 -6.67
C LEU A 179 11.58 -4.43 -7.69
N MET A 180 12.73 -3.99 -7.20
CA MET A 180 13.83 -3.51 -8.04
C MET A 180 14.90 -4.60 -8.15
N ASN A 181 15.24 -4.98 -9.37
CA ASN A 181 16.28 -5.98 -9.59
C ASN A 181 17.70 -5.40 -9.32
N ARG A 182 18.72 -6.26 -9.34
CA ARG A 182 20.12 -5.87 -9.14
C ARG A 182 20.65 -4.85 -10.17
N LYS A 183 19.98 -4.65 -11.31
CA LYS A 183 20.34 -3.65 -12.32
C LYS A 183 19.66 -2.30 -12.09
N GLY A 184 18.80 -2.18 -11.08
CA GLY A 184 18.04 -0.96 -10.81
C GLY A 184 16.71 -0.85 -11.55
N GLU A 185 16.28 -1.92 -12.24
CA GLU A 185 15.04 -1.91 -13.02
C GLU A 185 13.86 -2.38 -12.16
N PHE A 186 12.72 -1.70 -12.31
CA PHE A 186 11.47 -2.08 -11.66
C PHE A 186 10.65 -3.03 -12.53
N GLY A 187 10.06 -4.04 -11.90
CA GLY A 187 9.04 -4.88 -12.52
C GLY A 187 7.61 -4.29 -12.51
N GLY A 188 7.44 -3.12 -11.88
CA GLY A 188 6.13 -2.53 -11.55
C GLY A 188 5.81 -2.64 -10.05
N PHE A 189 4.70 -2.04 -9.64
CA PHE A 189 4.13 -2.22 -8.30
C PHE A 189 2.89 -3.12 -8.36
N SER A 190 2.64 -3.84 -7.27
CA SER A 190 1.43 -4.63 -7.08
C SER A 190 0.82 -4.34 -5.71
N ILE A 191 -0.50 -4.47 -5.60
CA ILE A 191 -1.20 -4.39 -4.32
C ILE A 191 -0.86 -5.65 -3.54
N ASP A 192 -0.04 -5.51 -2.52
CA ASP A 192 0.33 -6.61 -1.61
C ASP A 192 -0.84 -6.88 -0.64
N ALA A 193 -1.46 -5.83 -0.10
CA ALA A 193 -2.54 -5.98 0.87
C ALA A 193 -3.60 -4.87 0.77
N PHE A 194 -4.84 -5.22 1.11
CA PHE A 194 -5.85 -4.28 1.57
C PHE A 194 -5.91 -4.36 3.09
N ALA A 195 -5.30 -3.38 3.75
CA ALA A 195 -5.11 -3.36 5.19
C ALA A 195 -6.44 -3.53 5.93
N ASN A 196 -6.43 -4.36 6.98
CA ASN A 196 -7.61 -4.73 7.79
C ASN A 196 -8.70 -5.54 7.06
N HIS A 197 -8.56 -5.79 5.75
CA HIS A 197 -9.57 -6.48 4.94
C HIS A 197 -9.08 -7.81 4.36
N CYS A 198 -7.77 -7.95 4.12
CA CYS A 198 -7.17 -9.17 3.60
C CYS A 198 -5.99 -9.61 4.46
N PRO A 199 -6.14 -10.63 5.34
CA PRO A 199 -4.99 -11.27 5.95
C PRO A 199 -4.28 -12.11 4.87
N ILE A 200 -3.08 -11.70 4.46
CA ILE A 200 -2.18 -12.60 3.73
C ILE A 200 -1.59 -13.54 4.77
N LEU A 201 -2.27 -14.65 5.06
CA LEU A 201 -1.73 -15.66 5.96
C LEU A 201 -0.61 -16.40 5.23
N SER A 202 0.55 -16.54 5.89
CA SER A 202 1.53 -17.56 5.50
C SER A 202 0.88 -18.94 5.59
N PRO A 203 1.39 -19.97 4.88
CA PRO A 203 0.90 -21.33 5.05
C PRO A 203 0.84 -21.79 6.52
N GLU A 204 1.81 -21.38 7.33
CA GLU A 204 1.89 -21.70 8.76
C GLU A 204 0.89 -20.89 9.61
N GLU A 205 0.58 -19.66 9.22
CA GLU A 205 -0.47 -18.85 9.87
C GLU A 205 -1.86 -19.36 9.49
N GLU A 206 -2.02 -19.88 8.28
CA GLU A 206 -3.24 -20.49 7.79
C GLU A 206 -3.52 -21.84 8.47
N GLU A 207 -2.50 -22.69 8.64
CA GLU A 207 -2.62 -23.91 9.45
C GLU A 207 -2.99 -23.59 10.89
N ARG A 208 -2.33 -22.60 11.52
CA ARG A 208 -2.69 -22.16 12.87
C ARG A 208 -4.10 -21.59 12.97
N ALA A 209 -4.55 -20.85 11.96
CA ALA A 209 -5.92 -20.36 11.90
C ALA A 209 -6.93 -21.52 11.78
N LYS A 210 -6.66 -22.50 10.91
CA LYS A 210 -7.49 -23.71 10.76
C LYS A 210 -7.53 -24.54 12.05
N GLU A 211 -6.39 -24.74 12.70
CA GLU A 211 -6.32 -25.41 14.01
C GLU A 211 -7.14 -24.65 15.07
N PHE A 212 -7.02 -23.32 15.13
CA PHE A 212 -7.77 -22.48 16.04
C PHE A 212 -9.29 -22.59 15.80
N GLU A 213 -9.75 -22.44 14.56
CA GLU A 213 -11.18 -22.56 14.19
C GLU A 213 -11.72 -23.97 14.47
N SER A 214 -10.94 -25.02 14.22
CA SER A 214 -11.34 -26.40 14.50
C SER A 214 -11.43 -26.71 16.00
N SER A 215 -10.64 -26.02 16.82
CA SER A 215 -10.61 -26.17 18.28
C SER A 215 -11.56 -25.23 19.02
N HIS A 216 -12.06 -24.20 18.33
CA HIS A 216 -13.02 -23.22 18.84
C HIS A 216 -14.16 -23.04 17.84
N PRO A 217 -14.97 -24.10 17.61
CA PRO A 217 -16.08 -24.02 16.66
C PRO A 217 -17.06 -22.91 17.10
N ASP A 218 -17.46 -22.08 16.15
CA ASP A 218 -18.41 -20.99 16.39
C ASP A 218 -19.80 -21.57 16.70
N GLU A 219 -20.20 -21.53 17.98
CA GLU A 219 -21.48 -22.07 18.47
C GLU A 219 -22.69 -21.17 18.15
N SER A 220 -22.52 -20.07 17.40
CA SER A 220 -23.57 -19.08 17.15
C SER A 220 -24.44 -19.32 15.90
N ARG A 221 -24.43 -20.55 15.33
CA ARG A 221 -25.27 -20.91 14.17
C ARG A 221 -26.64 -21.48 14.53
#